data_AF-A0A0X3TWM0-F1
#
_entry.id   AF-A0A0X3TWM0-F1
#
_cell.length_a   1.000
_cell.length_b   1.000
_cell.length_c   1.000
_cell.angle_alpha   90.00
_cell.angle_beta   90.00
_cell.angle_gamma   90.00
#
_symmetry.space_group_name_H-M   'P 1'
#
loop_
_entity.id
_entity.type
_entity.pdbx_description
1 polymer ?
#
loop_
_entity_poly.entity_id
_entity_poly.type
_entity_poly.pdbx_seq_one_letter_code
_entity_poly.pdbx_strand_id
1 'polypeptide(L)'
;MSTSFSRIYYFGDSLTDVGNAFKLLTSVLSSFILSDLIERFGEVVPLAQLQALSERISEQVILTNFPEFGSERAITNAFTHPEYTATLGGFEVENYAFAAARTIGRDVLENIIDLETQIDNFERNASAGVPKGSAGVILIGGNDLNSLVDQAEAQEGATVEELFSLLGSEVDAILAEIGQASARLTQAGVETVYLATLPPTGLFPEFDSLSMATQEFAGLLVDTFNEGLAALVQSQTTGGSDVRVLDFFAVTSALLEDPESFGIVADKLDLLIDGSSFDSDQVLAWDMLHPAETVHQLWGAYSEFVFRGGNTVLLDDDASVFNSGSGPDGVFGLGGDDRINVGPGNDVVFGGTGNDIINGGIGNDIIQGGRDDDTVFGGPGDDILGGGAGNDVLVGGDGRDVITDGLGSDIVFGGASDDIFVFIEPSLIGGDETPSSDVFVGGSGQDTLYLVLDEAAYSEFVASSDDPSELLAQLGITVAGVESILAIEGRQSIATELSAFDWFLEADYWGVISAPSSADLVA
;
A
#
# COMPACT_ATOMS: atom_id res chain seq x y z
N MET A 1 -11.76 11.89 -19.09
CA MET A 1 -12.31 12.98 -18.23
C MET A 1 -11.76 12.68 -16.86
N SER A 2 -10.97 13.58 -16.27
CA SER A 2 -10.47 13.43 -14.90
C SER A 2 -11.69 13.36 -13.96
N THR A 3 -11.94 12.19 -13.38
CA THR A 3 -12.95 12.00 -12.34
C THR A 3 -12.33 12.39 -11.00
N SER A 4 -12.23 13.68 -10.70
CA SER A 4 -11.89 14.05 -9.32
C SER A 4 -13.11 13.79 -8.45
N PHE A 5 -13.10 12.70 -7.68
CA PHE A 5 -14.09 12.50 -6.65
C PHE A 5 -14.00 13.64 -5.62
N SER A 6 -15.14 14.06 -5.07
CA SER A 6 -15.23 15.05 -4.01
C SER A 6 -15.36 14.41 -2.63
N ARG A 7 -15.93 13.20 -2.56
CA ARG A 7 -16.12 12.44 -1.34
C ARG A 7 -16.04 10.94 -1.57
N ILE A 8 -15.40 10.23 -0.64
CA ILE A 8 -15.30 8.77 -0.63
C ILE A 8 -15.97 8.24 0.64
N TYR A 9 -16.84 7.23 0.47
CA TYR A 9 -17.50 6.52 1.55
C TYR A 9 -16.88 5.14 1.73
N TYR A 10 -16.37 4.83 2.92
CA TYR A 10 -15.74 3.53 3.18
C TYR A 10 -16.65 2.63 4.03
N PHE A 11 -16.72 1.36 3.64
CA PHE A 11 -17.44 0.28 4.30
C PHE A 11 -16.52 -0.91 4.38
N GLY A 12 -16.52 -1.60 5.52
CA GLY A 12 -15.57 -2.67 5.69
C GLY A 12 -15.38 -3.18 7.10
N ASP A 13 -14.31 -3.95 7.23
CA ASP A 13 -13.83 -4.50 8.47
C ASP A 13 -12.59 -3.73 8.97
N SER A 14 -11.68 -4.46 9.58
CA SER A 14 -10.55 -3.99 10.36
C SER A 14 -9.48 -3.32 9.50
N LEU A 15 -9.34 -3.79 8.25
CA LEU A 15 -8.49 -3.19 7.22
C LEU A 15 -8.89 -1.75 6.84
N THR A 16 -10.13 -1.36 7.14
CA THR A 16 -10.71 -0.07 6.74
C THR A 16 -11.08 0.82 7.93
N ASP A 17 -11.15 0.28 9.15
CA ASP A 17 -11.70 1.00 10.31
C ASP A 17 -10.78 2.10 10.85
N VAL A 18 -11.25 3.35 10.85
CA VAL A 18 -10.58 4.55 11.41
C VAL A 18 -10.91 4.78 12.90
N GLY A 19 -11.10 3.69 13.64
CA GLY A 19 -11.41 3.69 15.08
C GLY A 19 -12.89 3.83 15.44
N ASN A 20 -13.80 3.48 14.54
CA ASN A 20 -15.22 3.31 14.84
C ASN A 20 -15.46 2.18 15.85
N ALA A 21 -14.73 1.07 15.77
CA ALA A 21 -14.81 0.00 16.77
C ALA A 21 -14.39 0.50 18.17
N PHE A 22 -13.29 1.27 18.25
CA PHE A 22 -12.83 1.86 19.51
C PHE A 22 -13.89 2.82 20.10
N LYS A 23 -14.50 3.67 19.26
CA LYS A 23 -15.58 4.58 19.67
C LYS A 23 -16.81 3.82 20.19
N LEU A 24 -17.19 2.72 19.53
CA LEU A 24 -18.29 1.87 19.96
C LEU A 24 -18.00 1.23 21.33
N LEU A 25 -16.83 0.62 21.50
CA LEU A 25 -16.40 0.03 22.78
C LEU A 25 -16.37 1.08 23.89
N THR A 26 -15.85 2.28 23.60
CA THR A 26 -15.80 3.40 24.54
C THR A 26 -17.20 3.83 24.95
N SER A 27 -18.14 3.93 24.01
CA SER A 27 -19.54 4.26 24.27
C SER A 27 -20.21 3.22 25.18
N VAL A 28 -20.00 1.93 24.90
CA VAL A 28 -20.54 0.83 25.70
C VAL A 28 -19.97 0.88 27.13
N LEU A 29 -18.66 0.93 27.29
CA LEU A 29 -18.01 0.95 28.61
C LEU A 29 -18.32 2.22 29.41
N SER A 30 -18.33 3.37 28.76
CA SER A 30 -18.61 4.66 29.42
C SER A 30 -20.00 4.67 30.04
N SER A 31 -20.99 4.02 29.41
CA SER A 31 -22.34 3.92 29.97
C SER A 31 -22.37 3.16 31.31
N PHE A 32 -21.58 2.09 31.45
CA PHE A 32 -21.46 1.33 32.70
C PHE A 32 -20.68 2.10 33.77
N ILE A 33 -19.55 2.70 33.39
CA ILE A 33 -18.68 3.44 34.32
C ILE A 33 -19.38 4.71 34.83
N LEU A 34 -20.10 5.42 33.95
CA LEU A 34 -20.83 6.64 34.30
C LEU A 34 -21.87 6.37 35.39
N SER A 35 -22.56 5.23 35.34
CA SER A 35 -23.54 4.86 36.36
C SER A 35 -22.91 4.77 37.76
N ASP A 36 -21.76 4.11 37.91
CA ASP A 36 -21.03 3.99 39.19
C ASP A 36 -20.46 5.35 39.64
N LEU A 37 -19.96 6.17 38.72
CA LEU A 37 -19.49 7.52 39.02
C LEU A 37 -20.60 8.45 39.53
N ILE A 38 -21.79 8.41 38.92
CA ILE A 38 -22.95 9.18 39.36
C ILE A 38 -23.38 8.75 40.76
N GLU A 39 -23.43 7.43 41.03
CA GLU A 39 -23.81 6.91 42.33
C GLU A 39 -22.85 7.37 43.44
N ARG A 40 -21.55 7.43 43.15
CA ARG A 40 -20.52 7.81 44.13
C ARG A 40 -20.32 9.31 44.29
N PHE A 41 -20.44 10.07 43.20
CA PHE A 41 -19.95 11.45 43.14
C PHE A 41 -20.97 12.46 42.59
N GLY A 42 -22.15 12.03 42.15
CA GLY A 42 -23.13 12.87 41.47
C GLY A 42 -23.68 14.06 42.27
N GLU A 43 -23.58 14.04 43.60
CA GLU A 43 -23.97 15.18 44.45
C GLU A 43 -22.90 16.28 44.53
N VAL A 44 -21.65 15.97 44.17
CA VAL A 44 -20.48 16.84 44.39
C VAL A 44 -19.81 17.25 43.08
N VAL A 45 -19.87 16.39 42.06
CA VAL A 45 -19.22 16.60 40.77
C VAL A 45 -20.28 16.80 39.67
N PRO A 46 -20.17 17.83 38.82
CA PRO A 46 -21.10 18.04 37.71
C PRO A 46 -21.14 16.85 36.74
N LEU A 47 -22.34 16.53 36.22
CA LEU A 47 -22.54 15.41 35.29
C LEU A 47 -21.59 15.46 34.08
N ALA A 48 -21.37 16.63 33.49
CA ALA A 48 -20.46 16.78 32.34
C ALA A 48 -19.01 16.38 32.68
N GLN A 49 -18.55 16.61 33.91
CA GLN A 49 -17.22 16.19 34.35
C GLN A 49 -17.19 14.67 34.61
N LEU A 50 -18.28 14.09 35.10
CA LEU A 50 -18.40 12.64 35.27
C LEU A 50 -18.46 11.91 33.93
N GLN A 51 -19.13 12.48 32.92
CA GLN A 51 -19.16 11.97 31.54
C GLN A 51 -17.76 11.96 30.91
N ALA A 52 -17.06 13.10 30.94
CA ALA A 52 -15.69 13.19 30.44
C ALA A 52 -14.72 12.27 31.21
N LEU A 53 -14.95 12.06 32.51
CA LEU A 53 -14.16 11.10 33.29
C LEU A 53 -14.48 9.65 32.92
N SER A 54 -15.76 9.29 32.72
CA SER A 54 -16.14 7.94 32.30
C SER A 54 -15.59 7.59 30.92
N GLU A 55 -15.62 8.53 29.97
CA GLU A 55 -15.02 8.35 28.65
C GLU A 55 -13.51 8.09 28.77
N ARG A 56 -12.79 8.97 29.49
CA ARG A 56 -11.34 8.81 29.69
C ARG A 56 -10.96 7.50 30.38
N ILE A 57 -11.71 7.08 31.39
CA ILE A 57 -11.49 5.79 32.06
C ILE A 57 -11.74 4.65 31.07
N SER A 58 -12.81 4.74 30.26
CA SER A 58 -13.15 3.71 29.27
C SER A 58 -12.05 3.56 28.23
N GLU A 59 -11.59 4.67 27.64
CA GLU A 59 -10.47 4.66 26.69
C GLU A 59 -9.21 4.05 27.29
N GLN A 60 -8.87 4.42 28.54
CA GLN A 60 -7.71 3.87 29.22
C GLN A 60 -7.85 2.37 29.46
N VAL A 61 -9.05 1.91 29.85
CA VAL A 61 -9.35 0.48 30.03
C VAL A 61 -9.21 -0.25 28.70
N ILE A 62 -9.76 0.29 27.61
CA ILE A 62 -9.64 -0.32 26.27
C ILE A 62 -8.17 -0.44 25.90
N LEU A 63 -7.41 0.66 25.89
CA LEU A 63 -5.98 0.64 25.57
C LEU A 63 -5.14 -0.29 26.43
N THR A 64 -5.53 -0.47 27.70
CA THR A 64 -4.81 -1.37 28.62
C THR A 64 -5.07 -2.85 28.32
N ASN A 65 -6.26 -3.18 27.80
CA ASN A 65 -6.67 -4.57 27.53
C ASN A 65 -6.60 -4.95 26.05
N PHE A 66 -6.55 -3.94 25.17
CA PHE A 66 -6.50 -4.06 23.72
C PHE A 66 -5.41 -3.12 23.19
N PRO A 67 -4.13 -3.48 23.37
CA PRO A 67 -3.01 -2.68 22.89
C PRO A 67 -2.92 -2.62 21.35
N GLU A 68 -3.70 -3.43 20.64
CA GLU A 68 -3.79 -3.44 19.17
C GLU A 68 -4.37 -2.13 18.60
N PHE A 69 -5.09 -1.35 19.41
CA PHE A 69 -5.52 -0.01 19.01
C PHE A 69 -4.34 0.96 19.06
N GLY A 70 -3.86 1.39 17.90
CA GLY A 70 -2.77 2.36 17.81
C GLY A 70 -3.19 3.78 18.18
N SER A 71 -2.30 4.73 17.88
CA SER A 71 -2.46 6.15 18.25
C SER A 71 -3.74 6.77 17.71
N GLU A 72 -4.18 6.35 16.52
CA GLU A 72 -5.37 6.86 15.85
C GLU A 72 -6.66 6.10 16.22
N ARG A 73 -6.57 5.19 17.21
CA ARG A 73 -7.69 4.34 17.67
C ARG A 73 -8.21 3.35 16.64
N ALA A 74 -7.55 3.21 15.49
CA ALA A 74 -7.72 2.12 14.54
C ALA A 74 -6.93 0.87 15.00
N ILE A 75 -7.24 -0.31 14.44
CA ILE A 75 -6.48 -1.54 14.69
C ILE A 75 -5.24 -1.56 13.77
N THR A 76 -4.34 -0.63 14.02
CA THR A 76 -3.05 -0.52 13.33
C THR A 76 -2.17 0.40 14.16
N ASN A 77 -0.86 0.31 14.02
CA ASN A 77 0.08 1.21 14.67
C ASN A 77 0.10 2.63 14.04
N ALA A 78 -0.64 2.86 12.94
CA ALA A 78 -0.61 4.12 12.20
C ALA A 78 -1.98 4.50 11.59
N PHE A 79 -1.96 5.32 10.52
CA PHE A 79 -3.15 5.61 9.72
C PHE A 79 -3.56 4.39 8.89
N THR A 80 -4.86 4.25 8.67
CA THR A 80 -5.41 3.26 7.75
C THR A 80 -5.41 3.78 6.31
N HIS A 81 -5.56 2.88 5.33
CA HIS A 81 -5.55 3.29 3.93
C HIS A 81 -6.58 4.37 3.53
N PRO A 82 -7.79 4.46 4.14
CA PRO A 82 -8.71 5.56 3.88
C PRO A 82 -8.15 6.93 4.29
N GLU A 83 -7.40 6.99 5.39
CA GLU A 83 -6.77 8.23 5.87
C GLU A 83 -5.60 8.66 4.99
N TYR A 84 -4.80 7.70 4.51
CA TYR A 84 -3.77 7.96 3.49
C TYR A 84 -4.39 8.43 2.18
N THR A 85 -5.44 7.76 1.70
CA THR A 85 -6.16 8.15 0.48
C THR A 85 -6.72 9.56 0.58
N ALA A 86 -7.28 9.94 1.73
CA ALA A 86 -7.78 11.29 1.99
C ALA A 86 -6.65 12.33 1.93
N THR A 87 -5.53 12.02 2.58
CA THR A 87 -4.39 12.92 2.73
C THR A 87 -3.69 13.17 1.38
N LEU A 88 -3.42 12.10 0.63
CA LEU A 88 -2.79 12.16 -0.69
C LEU A 88 -3.73 12.78 -1.73
N GLY A 89 -4.98 12.32 -1.75
CA GLY A 89 -5.93 12.68 -2.79
C GLY A 89 -6.60 14.03 -2.60
N GLY A 90 -6.58 14.57 -1.38
CA GLY A 90 -7.35 15.75 -0.97
C GLY A 90 -8.86 15.50 -0.97
N PHE A 91 -9.28 14.24 -0.78
CA PHE A 91 -10.69 13.83 -0.78
C PHE A 91 -11.33 14.00 0.60
N GLU A 92 -12.63 14.31 0.64
CA GLU A 92 -13.40 14.16 1.87
C GLU A 92 -13.70 12.67 2.10
N VAL A 93 -13.35 12.13 3.27
CA VAL A 93 -13.61 10.72 3.61
C VAL A 93 -14.64 10.63 4.73
N GLU A 94 -15.66 9.79 4.52
CA GLU A 94 -16.66 9.41 5.53
C GLU A 94 -16.65 7.88 5.67
N ASN A 95 -16.29 7.39 6.86
CA ASN A 95 -16.00 5.98 7.08
C ASN A 95 -17.02 5.33 8.00
N TYR A 96 -17.65 4.25 7.53
CA TYR A 96 -18.65 3.43 8.21
C TYR A 96 -18.13 2.04 8.59
N ALA A 97 -16.88 1.71 8.26
CA ALA A 97 -16.26 0.43 8.59
C ALA A 97 -16.16 0.23 10.11
N PHE A 98 -16.17 -1.01 10.54
CA PHE A 98 -15.97 -1.41 11.94
C PHE A 98 -15.06 -2.62 11.97
N ALA A 99 -14.04 -2.61 12.84
CA ALA A 99 -13.01 -3.61 12.72
C ALA A 99 -13.50 -5.07 12.79
N ALA A 100 -14.38 -5.41 13.73
CA ALA A 100 -14.91 -6.76 13.85
C ALA A 100 -16.08 -7.08 12.89
N ALA A 101 -16.31 -6.23 11.88
CA ALA A 101 -17.44 -6.41 10.98
C ALA A 101 -17.26 -7.67 10.15
N ARG A 102 -18.37 -8.37 9.98
CA ARG A 102 -18.53 -9.46 9.01
C ARG A 102 -19.49 -9.01 7.93
N THR A 103 -19.36 -9.63 6.78
CA THR A 103 -20.31 -9.46 5.68
C THR A 103 -21.67 -10.00 6.09
N ILE A 104 -21.69 -11.21 6.65
CA ILE A 104 -22.90 -11.84 7.17
C ILE A 104 -22.82 -11.87 8.69
N GLY A 105 -23.69 -11.11 9.36
CA GLY A 105 -23.75 -11.13 10.82
C GLY A 105 -24.19 -12.52 11.34
N ARG A 106 -23.32 -13.19 12.10
CA ARG A 106 -23.62 -14.49 12.75
C ARG A 106 -23.25 -14.56 14.23
N ASP A 107 -22.85 -13.44 14.82
CA ASP A 107 -22.28 -13.37 16.17
C ASP A 107 -23.00 -12.39 17.10
N VAL A 108 -22.46 -12.20 18.30
CA VAL A 108 -23.00 -11.31 19.35
C VAL A 108 -23.16 -9.85 18.88
N LEU A 109 -22.44 -9.46 17.82
CA LEU A 109 -22.47 -8.12 17.23
C LEU A 109 -23.29 -8.04 15.91
N GLU A 110 -24.04 -9.10 15.58
CA GLU A 110 -25.01 -9.10 14.49
C GLU A 110 -26.03 -7.96 14.65
N ASN A 111 -26.35 -7.27 13.56
CA ASN A 111 -27.19 -6.07 13.49
C ASN A 111 -26.63 -4.85 14.24
N ILE A 112 -25.33 -4.85 14.55
CA ILE A 112 -24.65 -3.72 15.20
C ILE A 112 -23.54 -3.16 14.31
N ILE A 113 -22.73 -4.04 13.71
CA ILE A 113 -21.51 -3.64 12.97
C ILE A 113 -21.36 -4.29 11.59
N ASP A 114 -22.19 -5.28 11.26
CA ASP A 114 -22.14 -5.97 9.96
C ASP A 114 -22.38 -5.03 8.78
N LEU A 115 -22.05 -5.49 7.57
CA LEU A 115 -22.15 -4.69 6.36
C LEU A 115 -23.56 -4.09 6.17
N GLU A 116 -24.61 -4.88 6.40
CA GLU A 116 -26.00 -4.41 6.30
C GLU A 116 -26.22 -3.19 7.22
N THR A 117 -25.76 -3.27 8.47
CA THR A 117 -25.85 -2.17 9.44
C THR A 117 -25.04 -0.95 9.01
N GLN A 118 -23.86 -1.15 8.41
CA GLN A 118 -23.05 -0.04 7.89
C GLN A 118 -23.77 0.69 6.75
N ILE A 119 -24.36 -0.04 5.81
CA ILE A 119 -25.16 0.54 4.71
C ILE A 119 -26.42 1.25 5.25
N ASP A 120 -27.11 0.66 6.23
CA ASP A 120 -28.26 1.28 6.90
C ASP A 120 -27.89 2.61 7.58
N ASN A 121 -26.71 2.68 8.21
CA ASN A 121 -26.18 3.91 8.81
C ASN A 121 -25.89 4.98 7.74
N PHE A 122 -25.28 4.57 6.64
CA PHE A 122 -25.03 5.46 5.51
C PHE A 122 -26.32 6.02 4.93
N GLU A 123 -27.31 5.19 4.61
CA GLU A 123 -28.58 5.65 4.02
C GLU A 123 -29.33 6.63 4.94
N ARG A 124 -29.24 6.42 6.26
CA ARG A 124 -29.80 7.36 7.24
C ARG A 124 -29.11 8.72 7.20
N ASN A 125 -27.78 8.73 7.14
CA ASN A 125 -26.98 9.97 7.08
C ASN A 125 -27.12 10.66 5.71
N ALA A 126 -27.19 9.89 4.62
CA ALA A 126 -27.34 10.36 3.26
C ALA A 126 -28.78 10.80 2.91
N SER A 127 -29.70 10.86 3.88
CA SER A 127 -31.11 11.25 3.66
C SER A 127 -31.29 12.65 3.07
N ALA A 128 -30.28 13.53 3.16
CA ALA A 128 -30.25 14.84 2.50
C ALA A 128 -29.75 14.80 1.03
N GLY A 129 -29.31 13.63 0.55
CA GLY A 129 -28.73 13.40 -0.77
C GLY A 129 -27.22 13.16 -0.72
N VAL A 130 -26.72 12.31 -1.62
CA VAL A 130 -25.30 12.05 -1.84
C VAL A 130 -24.72 13.14 -2.77
N PRO A 131 -23.55 13.74 -2.45
CA PRO A 131 -22.91 14.74 -3.31
C PRO A 131 -22.44 14.12 -4.63
N LYS A 132 -22.39 14.94 -5.70
CA LYS A 132 -21.85 14.50 -6.99
C LYS A 132 -20.36 14.23 -6.93
N GLY A 133 -19.87 13.36 -7.81
CA GLY A 133 -18.48 12.90 -7.77
C GLY A 133 -18.20 12.16 -6.48
N SER A 134 -19.11 11.32 -6.00
CA SER A 134 -18.89 10.47 -4.83
C SER A 134 -18.52 9.05 -5.23
N ALA A 135 -17.60 8.44 -4.51
CA ALA A 135 -17.34 7.00 -4.60
C ALA A 135 -17.69 6.28 -3.30
N GLY A 136 -18.03 4.99 -3.40
CA GLY A 136 -18.12 4.08 -2.27
C GLY A 136 -17.07 2.99 -2.40
N VAL A 137 -16.44 2.58 -1.30
CA VAL A 137 -15.46 1.48 -1.25
C VAL A 137 -15.98 0.44 -0.27
N ILE A 138 -16.09 -0.81 -0.72
CA ILE A 138 -16.41 -1.95 0.12
C ILE A 138 -15.18 -2.86 0.16
N LEU A 139 -14.48 -2.88 1.31
CA LEU A 139 -13.40 -3.82 1.63
C LEU A 139 -13.81 -4.63 2.85
N ILE A 140 -14.34 -5.83 2.62
CA ILE A 140 -14.88 -6.69 3.68
C ILE A 140 -14.78 -8.15 3.27
N GLY A 141 -14.74 -9.04 4.26
CA GLY A 141 -14.79 -10.49 4.05
C GLY A 141 -13.65 -11.21 4.75
N GLY A 142 -12.60 -10.50 5.16
CA GLY A 142 -11.45 -11.09 5.85
C GLY A 142 -11.88 -11.83 7.13
N ASN A 143 -12.71 -11.17 7.95
CA ASN A 143 -13.28 -11.77 9.16
C ASN A 143 -14.19 -12.97 8.89
N ASP A 144 -14.95 -12.96 7.79
CA ASP A 144 -15.80 -14.08 7.39
C ASP A 144 -14.95 -15.29 7.01
N LEU A 145 -13.92 -15.08 6.18
CA LEU A 145 -13.01 -16.11 5.68
C LEU A 145 -12.14 -16.67 6.79
N ASN A 146 -11.64 -15.84 7.70
CA ASN A 146 -10.92 -16.30 8.89
C ASN A 146 -11.78 -17.26 9.73
N SER A 147 -13.08 -16.95 9.87
CA SER A 147 -14.02 -17.85 10.55
C SER A 147 -14.21 -19.20 9.83
N LEU A 148 -14.05 -19.26 8.51
CA LEU A 148 -14.09 -20.50 7.74
C LEU A 148 -12.78 -21.28 7.90
N VAL A 149 -11.65 -20.60 7.99
CA VAL A 149 -10.34 -21.19 8.25
C VAL A 149 -10.29 -21.84 9.63
N ASP A 150 -10.79 -21.16 10.68
CA ASP A 150 -10.96 -21.73 12.02
C ASP A 150 -11.79 -23.03 12.01
N GLN A 151 -12.88 -23.03 11.22
CA GLN A 151 -13.74 -24.21 11.07
C GLN A 151 -13.04 -25.35 10.34
N ALA A 152 -12.20 -25.03 9.36
CA ALA A 152 -11.40 -25.99 8.62
C ALA A 152 -10.31 -26.63 9.50
N GLU A 153 -9.62 -25.85 10.34
CA GLU A 153 -8.67 -26.38 11.33
C GLU A 153 -9.32 -27.38 12.30
N ALA A 154 -10.58 -27.13 12.68
CA ALA A 154 -11.33 -28.06 13.50
C ALA A 154 -11.66 -29.40 12.79
N GLN A 155 -11.49 -29.49 11.47
CA GLN A 155 -11.64 -30.72 10.68
C GLN A 155 -10.31 -31.46 10.50
N GLU A 156 -9.73 -31.93 11.61
CA GLU A 156 -8.45 -32.66 11.57
C GLU A 156 -8.44 -33.81 10.53
N GLY A 157 -7.50 -33.74 9.58
CA GLY A 157 -7.28 -34.77 8.57
C GLY A 157 -8.21 -34.72 7.36
N ALA A 158 -9.07 -33.70 7.25
CA ALA A 158 -9.83 -33.43 6.04
C ALA A 158 -8.91 -33.01 4.89
N THR A 159 -9.28 -33.41 3.68
CA THR A 159 -8.65 -32.95 2.43
C THR A 159 -9.22 -31.60 2.01
N VAL A 160 -8.49 -30.86 1.15
CA VAL A 160 -8.97 -29.58 0.59
C VAL A 160 -10.33 -29.73 -0.12
N GLU A 161 -10.55 -30.83 -0.85
CA GLU A 161 -11.83 -31.12 -1.52
C GLU A 161 -12.99 -31.28 -0.51
N GLU A 162 -12.75 -31.97 0.61
CA GLU A 162 -13.75 -32.15 1.67
C GLU A 162 -14.08 -30.82 2.37
N LEU A 163 -13.07 -29.98 2.60
CA LEU A 163 -13.24 -28.65 3.18
C LEU A 163 -14.07 -27.73 2.27
N PHE A 164 -13.77 -27.69 0.97
CA PHE A 164 -14.54 -26.88 0.01
C PHE A 164 -15.99 -27.36 -0.14
N SER A 165 -16.21 -28.67 -0.16
CA SER A 165 -17.56 -29.24 -0.18
C SER A 165 -18.39 -28.85 1.05
N LEU A 166 -17.73 -28.67 2.20
CA LEU A 166 -18.37 -28.31 3.46
C LEU A 166 -18.62 -26.80 3.59
N LEU A 167 -17.64 -25.98 3.22
CA LEU A 167 -17.58 -24.55 3.59
C LEU A 167 -17.68 -23.60 2.40
N GLY A 168 -17.42 -24.06 1.16
CA GLY A 168 -17.30 -23.19 -0.01
C GLY A 168 -18.57 -22.41 -0.37
N SER A 169 -19.76 -22.95 -0.06
CA SER A 169 -21.04 -22.26 -0.34
C SER A 169 -21.24 -20.99 0.50
N GLU A 170 -20.47 -20.80 1.56
CA GLU A 170 -20.53 -19.57 2.36
C GLU A 170 -19.94 -18.37 1.60
N VAL A 171 -18.97 -18.59 0.71
CA VAL A 171 -18.39 -17.53 -0.15
C VAL A 171 -19.47 -16.94 -1.08
N ASP A 172 -20.32 -17.79 -1.66
CA ASP A 172 -21.44 -17.34 -2.50
C ASP A 172 -22.41 -16.42 -1.74
N ALA A 173 -22.66 -16.73 -0.46
CA ALA A 173 -23.55 -15.94 0.38
C ALA A 173 -22.93 -14.57 0.72
N ILE A 174 -21.64 -14.54 1.02
CA ILE A 174 -20.86 -13.32 1.29
C ILE A 174 -20.91 -12.41 0.05
N LEU A 175 -20.60 -12.94 -1.12
CA LEU A 175 -20.63 -12.20 -2.39
C LEU A 175 -22.03 -11.68 -2.73
N ALA A 176 -23.09 -12.44 -2.44
CA ALA A 176 -24.46 -12.00 -2.65
C ALA A 176 -24.83 -10.79 -1.78
N GLU A 177 -24.32 -10.72 -0.55
CA GLU A 177 -24.55 -9.59 0.37
C GLU A 177 -23.75 -8.35 -0.06
N ILE A 178 -22.48 -8.50 -0.45
CA ILE A 178 -21.68 -7.42 -1.05
C ILE A 178 -22.38 -6.84 -2.29
N GLY A 179 -22.93 -7.72 -3.15
CA GLY A 179 -23.70 -7.31 -4.31
C GLY A 179 -24.94 -6.48 -3.97
N GLN A 180 -25.66 -6.84 -2.90
CA GLN A 180 -26.81 -6.07 -2.41
C GLN A 180 -26.37 -4.71 -1.85
N ALA A 181 -25.31 -4.67 -1.04
CA ALA A 181 -24.75 -3.43 -0.51
C ALA A 181 -24.34 -2.46 -1.63
N SER A 182 -23.61 -2.93 -2.64
CA SER A 182 -23.22 -2.14 -3.81
C SER A 182 -24.44 -1.54 -4.55
N ALA A 183 -25.48 -2.35 -4.76
CA ALA A 183 -26.71 -1.89 -5.42
C ALA A 183 -27.43 -0.81 -4.60
N ARG A 184 -27.45 -0.94 -3.27
CA ARG A 184 -28.02 0.05 -2.35
C ARG A 184 -27.27 1.38 -2.39
N LEU A 185 -25.93 1.35 -2.39
CA LEU A 185 -25.10 2.56 -2.54
C LEU A 185 -25.40 3.30 -3.85
N THR A 186 -25.44 2.55 -4.96
CA THR A 186 -25.79 3.10 -6.28
C THR A 186 -27.19 3.73 -6.26
N GLN A 187 -28.17 3.05 -5.64
CA GLN A 187 -29.54 3.55 -5.51
C GLN A 187 -29.64 4.83 -4.65
N ALA A 188 -28.79 4.94 -3.62
CA ALA A 188 -28.71 6.12 -2.76
C ALA A 188 -28.06 7.34 -3.47
N GLY A 189 -27.39 7.12 -4.60
CA GLY A 189 -26.81 8.18 -5.44
C GLY A 189 -25.28 8.23 -5.43
N VAL A 190 -24.61 7.20 -4.90
CA VAL A 190 -23.16 7.05 -5.09
C VAL A 190 -22.88 6.80 -6.57
N GLU A 191 -22.03 7.62 -7.19
CA GLU A 191 -21.79 7.59 -8.64
C GLU A 191 -20.92 6.40 -9.08
N THR A 192 -19.89 6.05 -8.30
CA THR A 192 -19.01 4.90 -8.57
C THR A 192 -18.86 4.04 -7.31
N VAL A 193 -18.97 2.72 -7.42
CA VAL A 193 -18.73 1.79 -6.30
C VAL A 193 -17.51 0.92 -6.61
N TYR A 194 -16.54 0.92 -5.71
CA TYR A 194 -15.37 0.06 -5.73
C TYR A 194 -15.58 -1.12 -4.79
N LEU A 195 -15.43 -2.33 -5.33
CA LEU A 195 -15.36 -3.56 -4.56
C LEU A 195 -13.89 -3.95 -4.46
N ALA A 196 -13.36 -4.00 -3.24
CA ALA A 196 -11.94 -4.25 -3.03
C ALA A 196 -11.64 -5.74 -2.85
N THR A 197 -10.57 -6.23 -3.49
CA THR A 197 -10.11 -7.61 -3.33
C THR A 197 -9.45 -7.79 -1.97
N LEU A 198 -9.53 -9.01 -1.43
CA LEU A 198 -8.81 -9.36 -0.21
C LEU A 198 -7.36 -9.71 -0.55
N PRO A 199 -6.38 -9.33 0.28
CA PRO A 199 -4.98 -9.68 0.08
C PRO A 199 -4.71 -11.19 0.21
N PRO A 200 -3.59 -11.70 -0.35
CA PRO A 200 -3.22 -13.10 -0.24
C PRO A 200 -2.95 -13.50 1.21
N THR A 201 -3.23 -14.77 1.54
CA THR A 201 -3.00 -15.33 2.89
C THR A 201 -1.54 -15.27 3.31
N GLY A 202 -0.63 -15.30 2.33
CA GLY A 202 0.81 -15.13 2.52
C GLY A 202 1.20 -13.77 3.10
N LEU A 203 0.31 -12.79 3.17
CA LEU A 203 0.54 -11.51 3.83
C LEU A 203 0.47 -11.62 5.36
N PHE A 204 -0.22 -12.65 5.86
CA PHE A 204 -0.64 -12.74 7.26
C PHE A 204 0.16 -13.83 7.98
N PRO A 205 0.99 -13.50 8.99
CA PRO A 205 1.87 -14.45 9.66
C PRO A 205 1.16 -15.62 10.38
N GLU A 206 -0.09 -15.45 10.80
CA GLU A 206 -0.85 -16.51 11.47
C GLU A 206 -1.10 -17.72 10.57
N PHE A 207 -1.22 -17.49 9.26
CA PHE A 207 -1.43 -18.56 8.29
C PHE A 207 -0.20 -19.49 8.23
N ASP A 208 0.99 -18.99 8.56
CA ASP A 208 2.24 -19.77 8.55
C ASP A 208 2.24 -20.88 9.63
N SER A 209 1.39 -20.74 10.65
CA SER A 209 1.26 -21.72 11.74
C SER A 209 0.24 -22.84 11.47
N LEU A 210 -0.60 -22.68 10.43
CA LEU A 210 -1.66 -23.61 10.08
C LEU A 210 -1.12 -24.90 9.47
N SER A 211 -1.96 -25.93 9.39
CA SER A 211 -1.63 -27.14 8.62
C SER A 211 -1.51 -26.84 7.12
N MET A 212 -0.65 -27.57 6.40
CA MET A 212 -0.48 -27.40 4.94
C MET A 212 -1.82 -27.47 4.17
N ALA A 213 -2.72 -28.38 4.56
CA ALA A 213 -4.04 -28.48 3.93
C ALA A 213 -4.94 -27.27 4.25
N THR A 214 -4.82 -26.71 5.46
CA THR A 214 -5.54 -25.50 5.85
C THR A 214 -5.00 -24.26 5.14
N GLN A 215 -3.67 -24.15 4.98
CA GLN A 215 -3.04 -23.08 4.20
C GLN A 215 -3.51 -23.10 2.74
N GLU A 216 -3.48 -24.27 2.11
CA GLU A 216 -3.96 -24.45 0.73
C GLU A 216 -5.46 -24.12 0.61
N PHE A 217 -6.27 -24.56 1.59
CA PHE A 217 -7.69 -24.22 1.65
C PHE A 217 -7.93 -22.72 1.79
N ALA A 218 -7.18 -22.04 2.67
CA ALA A 218 -7.31 -20.61 2.90
C ALA A 218 -6.93 -19.78 1.67
N GLY A 219 -5.84 -20.14 0.98
CA GLY A 219 -5.47 -19.51 -0.29
C GLY A 219 -6.60 -19.64 -1.32
N LEU A 220 -7.11 -20.86 -1.52
CA LEU A 220 -8.19 -21.10 -2.47
C LEU A 220 -9.50 -20.39 -2.09
N LEU A 221 -9.76 -20.12 -0.79
CA LEU A 221 -10.91 -19.32 -0.36
C LEU A 221 -10.77 -17.86 -0.79
N VAL A 222 -9.59 -17.26 -0.60
CA VAL A 222 -9.28 -15.90 -1.05
C VAL A 222 -9.41 -15.80 -2.57
N ASP A 223 -8.85 -16.76 -3.30
CA ASP A 223 -8.95 -16.81 -4.77
C ASP A 223 -10.42 -16.90 -5.22
N THR A 224 -11.18 -17.83 -4.63
CA THR A 224 -12.61 -18.01 -4.95
C THR A 224 -13.42 -16.74 -4.65
N PHE A 225 -13.13 -16.06 -3.54
CA PHE A 225 -13.78 -14.80 -3.18
C PHE A 225 -13.44 -13.70 -4.18
N ASN A 226 -12.15 -13.49 -4.49
CA ASN A 226 -11.69 -12.44 -5.39
C ASN A 226 -12.20 -12.65 -6.83
N GLU A 227 -12.19 -13.89 -7.34
CA GLU A 227 -12.77 -14.24 -8.64
C GLU A 227 -14.29 -13.97 -8.67
N GLY A 228 -15.01 -14.36 -7.61
CA GLY A 228 -16.44 -14.13 -7.49
C GLY A 228 -16.79 -12.64 -7.40
N LEU A 229 -15.95 -11.84 -6.74
CA LEU A 229 -16.08 -10.39 -6.67
C LEU A 229 -15.88 -9.73 -8.04
N ALA A 230 -14.89 -10.17 -8.83
CA ALA A 230 -14.71 -9.71 -10.21
C ALA A 230 -15.92 -10.05 -11.11
N ALA A 231 -16.48 -11.26 -10.97
CA ALA A 231 -17.69 -11.66 -11.69
C ALA A 231 -18.92 -10.81 -11.29
N LEU A 232 -19.04 -10.47 -10.00
CA LEU A 232 -20.08 -9.57 -9.50
C LEU A 232 -19.95 -8.16 -10.10
N VAL A 233 -18.74 -7.58 -10.14
CA VAL A 233 -18.46 -6.29 -10.78
C VAL A 233 -18.88 -6.34 -12.26
N GLN A 234 -18.45 -7.35 -13.01
CA GLN A 234 -18.81 -7.50 -14.43
C GLN A 234 -20.33 -7.55 -14.65
N SER A 235 -21.04 -8.27 -13.79
CA SER A 235 -22.50 -8.38 -13.83
C SER A 235 -23.19 -7.03 -13.59
N GLN A 236 -22.79 -6.29 -12.57
CA GLN A 236 -23.38 -4.98 -12.23
C GLN A 236 -23.05 -3.91 -13.28
N THR A 237 -21.84 -3.92 -13.82
CA THR A 237 -21.42 -3.01 -14.89
C THR A 237 -22.19 -3.26 -16.19
N THR A 238 -22.43 -4.52 -16.54
CA THR A 238 -23.33 -4.88 -17.67
C THR A 238 -24.78 -4.42 -17.42
N GLY A 239 -25.18 -4.36 -16.14
CA GLY A 239 -26.47 -3.82 -15.70
C GLY A 239 -26.59 -2.29 -15.77
N GLY A 240 -25.49 -1.58 -16.03
CA GLY A 240 -25.46 -0.12 -16.19
C GLY A 240 -25.05 0.68 -14.96
N SER A 241 -24.63 0.01 -13.88
CA SER A 241 -23.99 0.67 -12.72
C SER A 241 -22.50 0.92 -13.01
N ASP A 242 -21.91 1.98 -12.47
CA ASP A 242 -20.45 2.16 -12.50
C ASP A 242 -19.84 1.48 -11.27
N VAL A 243 -19.56 0.19 -11.42
CA VAL A 243 -18.93 -0.64 -10.39
C VAL A 243 -17.57 -1.09 -10.89
N ARG A 244 -16.56 -1.03 -10.02
CA ARG A 244 -15.16 -1.30 -10.36
C ARG A 244 -14.51 -2.16 -9.30
N VAL A 245 -13.42 -2.82 -9.67
CA VAL A 245 -12.55 -3.50 -8.72
C VAL A 245 -11.52 -2.50 -8.20
N LEU A 246 -11.23 -2.56 -6.90
CA LEU A 246 -10.04 -1.95 -6.31
C LEU A 246 -9.12 -3.10 -5.87
N ASP A 247 -8.09 -3.36 -6.66
CA ASP A 247 -7.34 -4.61 -6.54
C ASP A 247 -6.21 -4.53 -5.51
N PHE A 248 -6.51 -4.74 -4.23
CA PHE A 248 -5.47 -4.78 -3.19
C PHE A 248 -4.71 -6.11 -3.18
N PHE A 249 -5.31 -7.20 -3.64
CA PHE A 249 -4.62 -8.47 -3.87
C PHE A 249 -3.43 -8.27 -4.80
N ALA A 250 -3.61 -7.51 -5.89
CA ALA A 250 -2.54 -7.14 -6.81
C ALA A 250 -1.32 -6.53 -6.09
N VAL A 251 -1.57 -5.44 -5.39
CA VAL A 251 -0.54 -4.64 -4.72
C VAL A 251 0.18 -5.47 -3.66
N THR A 252 -0.54 -6.35 -2.98
CA THR A 252 0.02 -7.16 -1.89
C THR A 252 0.72 -8.43 -2.35
N SER A 253 0.34 -8.99 -3.49
CA SER A 253 1.11 -10.04 -4.16
C SER A 253 2.46 -9.51 -4.62
N ALA A 254 2.48 -8.35 -5.28
CA ALA A 254 3.72 -7.69 -5.70
C ALA A 254 4.65 -7.40 -4.51
N LEU A 255 4.06 -6.91 -3.41
CA LEU A 255 4.79 -6.66 -2.17
C LEU A 255 5.44 -7.90 -1.56
N LEU A 256 4.74 -9.04 -1.59
CA LEU A 256 5.23 -10.28 -1.00
C LEU A 256 6.34 -10.92 -1.84
N GLU A 257 6.30 -10.69 -3.13
CA GLU A 257 7.25 -11.21 -4.08
C GLU A 257 8.58 -10.48 -4.02
N ASP A 258 8.54 -9.15 -4.04
CA ASP A 258 9.75 -8.34 -3.91
C ASP A 258 9.52 -7.13 -2.98
N PRO A 259 9.57 -7.33 -1.65
CA PRO A 259 9.36 -6.24 -0.70
C PRO A 259 10.42 -5.14 -0.83
N GLU A 260 11.63 -5.47 -1.29
CA GLU A 260 12.76 -4.54 -1.39
C GLU A 260 12.50 -3.44 -2.42
N SER A 261 11.85 -3.73 -3.56
CA SER A 261 11.47 -2.71 -4.55
C SER A 261 10.45 -1.68 -4.03
N PHE A 262 9.73 -1.99 -2.95
CA PHE A 262 8.83 -1.05 -2.27
C PHE A 262 9.50 -0.35 -1.07
N GLY A 263 10.81 -0.51 -0.88
CA GLY A 263 11.57 0.05 0.24
C GLY A 263 11.34 -0.69 1.56
N ILE A 264 10.86 -1.94 1.52
CA ILE A 264 10.66 -2.78 2.70
C ILE A 264 11.87 -3.72 2.84
N VAL A 265 12.70 -3.43 3.85
CA VAL A 265 13.97 -4.14 4.10
C VAL A 265 13.86 -5.14 5.27
N ALA A 266 12.64 -5.49 5.68
CA ALA A 266 12.37 -6.25 6.89
C ALA A 266 11.62 -7.57 6.59
N ASP A 267 11.76 -8.55 7.50
CA ASP A 267 11.06 -9.85 7.43
C ASP A 267 9.53 -9.62 7.47
N LYS A 268 8.73 -10.58 6.97
CA LYS A 268 7.24 -10.52 6.94
C LYS A 268 6.65 -10.26 8.34
N LEU A 269 7.39 -10.58 9.40
CA LEU A 269 7.05 -10.32 10.80
C LEU A 269 7.34 -8.90 11.29
N ASP A 270 8.13 -8.11 10.56
CA ASP A 270 8.72 -6.83 10.95
C ASP A 270 8.45 -5.73 9.89
N LEU A 271 7.28 -5.72 9.24
CA LEU A 271 6.93 -4.72 8.19
C LEU A 271 6.87 -3.27 8.72
N LEU A 272 7.97 -2.70 9.17
CA LEU A 272 8.14 -1.35 9.67
C LEU A 272 9.27 -0.71 8.85
N ILE A 273 8.95 0.36 8.11
CA ILE A 273 9.92 1.11 7.32
C ILE A 273 11.04 1.71 8.19
N ASP A 274 10.81 1.87 9.50
CA ASP A 274 11.79 2.46 10.42
C ASP A 274 12.72 1.46 11.12
N GLY A 275 12.61 0.17 10.81
CA GLY A 275 13.42 -0.89 11.41
C GLY A 275 13.15 -1.13 12.91
N SER A 276 12.02 -0.67 13.45
CA SER A 276 11.55 -1.10 14.76
C SER A 276 10.93 -2.50 14.68
N SER A 277 11.02 -3.27 15.77
CA SER A 277 10.44 -4.62 15.83
C SER A 277 8.95 -4.56 16.10
N PHE A 278 8.16 -5.39 15.42
CA PHE A 278 6.81 -5.70 15.88
C PHE A 278 6.96 -6.50 17.19
N ASP A 279 6.61 -5.92 18.35
CA ASP A 279 6.65 -6.66 19.61
C ASP A 279 5.47 -7.67 19.59
N SER A 280 5.75 -8.86 19.07
CA SER A 280 4.82 -9.96 18.74
C SER A 280 3.91 -10.43 19.90
N ASP A 281 4.10 -9.88 21.10
CA ASP A 281 3.31 -10.17 22.29
C ASP A 281 2.05 -9.27 22.43
N GLN A 282 1.80 -8.33 21.50
CA GLN A 282 0.76 -7.31 21.63
C GLN A 282 -0.56 -7.57 20.87
N VAL A 283 -0.69 -8.68 20.12
CA VAL A 283 -1.90 -8.95 19.33
C VAL A 283 -2.55 -10.24 19.82
N LEU A 284 -3.50 -10.12 20.75
CA LEU A 284 -4.03 -11.30 21.46
C LEU A 284 -5.56 -11.42 21.46
N ALA A 285 -6.32 -10.50 20.84
CA ALA A 285 -7.78 -10.63 20.92
C ALA A 285 -8.63 -10.28 19.69
N TRP A 286 -8.20 -9.46 18.74
CA TRP A 286 -9.13 -8.93 17.71
C TRP A 286 -8.69 -8.97 16.25
N ASP A 287 -7.44 -9.27 15.92
CA ASP A 287 -7.04 -9.76 14.59
C ASP A 287 -5.53 -9.95 14.54
N MET A 288 -5.09 -11.15 14.17
CA MET A 288 -3.72 -11.39 13.70
C MET A 288 -3.56 -10.92 12.22
N LEU A 289 -4.66 -10.51 11.56
CA LEU A 289 -4.81 -10.16 10.14
C LEU A 289 -4.52 -8.68 9.79
N HIS A 290 -3.83 -7.91 10.64
CA HIS A 290 -3.57 -6.50 10.31
C HIS A 290 -2.20 -6.30 9.67
N PRO A 291 -2.15 -5.83 8.42
CA PRO A 291 -0.89 -5.51 7.80
C PRO A 291 -0.34 -4.21 8.41
N ALA A 292 0.98 -4.08 8.39
CA ALA A 292 1.63 -2.94 9.01
C ALA A 292 1.34 -1.62 8.27
N GLU A 293 1.69 -0.50 8.91
CA GLU A 293 1.54 0.87 8.38
C GLU A 293 1.90 1.00 6.88
N THR A 294 3.01 0.42 6.46
CA THR A 294 3.49 0.46 5.07
C THR A 294 2.46 -0.04 4.08
N VAL A 295 1.77 -1.13 4.40
CA VAL A 295 0.74 -1.71 3.51
C VAL A 295 -0.46 -0.77 3.42
N HIS A 296 -0.86 -0.15 4.53
CA HIS A 296 -1.93 0.84 4.51
C HIS A 296 -1.57 2.10 3.73
N GLN A 297 -0.33 2.55 3.78
CA GLN A 297 0.16 3.61 2.92
C GLN A 297 0.06 3.19 1.45
N LEU A 298 0.50 1.96 1.12
CA LEU A 298 0.54 1.46 -0.27
C LEU A 298 -0.87 1.39 -0.83
N TRP A 299 -1.80 0.84 -0.05
CA TRP A 299 -3.21 0.81 -0.38
C TRP A 299 -3.81 2.21 -0.51
N GLY A 300 -3.37 3.16 0.31
CA GLY A 300 -3.83 4.54 0.25
C GLY A 300 -3.40 5.24 -1.03
N ALA A 301 -2.12 5.14 -1.38
CA ALA A 301 -1.58 5.67 -2.63
C ALA A 301 -2.20 5.00 -3.85
N TYR A 302 -2.36 3.67 -3.81
CA TYR A 302 -3.00 2.91 -4.87
C TYR A 302 -4.48 3.30 -5.06
N SER A 303 -5.23 3.44 -3.97
CA SER A 303 -6.62 3.92 -4.02
C SER A 303 -6.71 5.30 -4.66
N GLU A 304 -5.80 6.20 -4.27
CA GLU A 304 -5.70 7.55 -4.83
C GLU A 304 -5.47 7.53 -6.35
N PHE A 305 -4.50 6.74 -6.80
CA PHE A 305 -4.18 6.53 -8.21
C PHE A 305 -5.40 6.04 -8.99
N VAL A 306 -6.06 4.99 -8.50
CA VAL A 306 -7.28 4.43 -9.12
C VAL A 306 -8.41 5.47 -9.15
N PHE A 307 -8.55 6.27 -8.09
CA PHE A 307 -9.58 7.31 -8.00
C PHE A 307 -9.36 8.46 -8.98
N ARG A 308 -8.11 8.73 -9.37
CA ARG A 308 -7.80 9.68 -10.45
C ARG A 308 -8.04 9.12 -11.86
N GLY A 309 -8.44 7.85 -11.95
CA GLY A 309 -8.73 7.16 -13.20
C GLY A 309 -7.58 6.32 -13.71
N GLY A 310 -6.62 5.97 -12.84
CA GLY A 310 -5.59 4.98 -13.15
C GLY A 310 -6.19 3.60 -13.42
N ASN A 311 -5.67 2.87 -14.40
CA ASN A 311 -6.01 1.46 -14.60
C ASN A 311 -4.90 0.57 -14.07
N THR A 312 -5.25 -0.53 -13.42
CA THR A 312 -4.25 -1.48 -12.91
C THR A 312 -4.26 -2.75 -13.73
N VAL A 313 -3.08 -3.26 -14.08
CA VAL A 313 -2.90 -4.57 -14.71
C VAL A 313 -1.94 -5.40 -13.85
N LEU A 314 -2.40 -6.59 -13.48
CA LEU A 314 -1.56 -7.65 -12.95
C LEU A 314 -1.15 -8.60 -14.05
N LEU A 315 0.10 -9.02 -13.99
CA LEU A 315 0.63 -10.05 -14.86
C LEU A 315 0.78 -11.38 -14.13
N ASP A 316 0.64 -12.46 -14.89
CA ASP A 316 1.08 -13.78 -14.49
C ASP A 316 2.54 -13.97 -14.86
N ASP A 317 3.18 -15.01 -14.34
CA ASP A 317 4.58 -15.26 -14.65
C ASP A 317 4.84 -15.35 -16.16
N ASP A 318 5.90 -14.69 -16.64
CA ASP A 318 6.32 -14.63 -18.04
C ASP A 318 5.27 -13.98 -18.99
N ALA A 319 4.61 -12.92 -18.54
CA ALA A 319 3.56 -12.24 -19.28
C ALA A 319 4.09 -11.25 -20.34
N SER A 320 3.17 -10.74 -21.13
CA SER A 320 3.44 -9.62 -22.03
C SER A 320 2.26 -8.66 -22.12
N VAL A 321 2.48 -7.41 -21.71
CA VAL A 321 1.51 -6.30 -21.85
C VAL A 321 1.89 -5.43 -23.03
N PHE A 322 0.90 -5.10 -23.84
CA PHE A 322 1.05 -4.08 -24.88
C PHE A 322 -0.13 -3.11 -24.85
N ASN A 323 0.15 -1.87 -24.45
CA ASN A 323 -0.73 -0.70 -24.48
C ASN A 323 -1.97 -0.84 -23.58
N SER A 324 -1.83 -0.38 -22.34
CA SER A 324 -2.88 -0.37 -21.30
C SER A 324 -3.90 0.76 -21.49
N GLY A 325 -3.61 1.77 -22.29
CA GLY A 325 -4.56 2.83 -22.56
C GLY A 325 -3.94 4.10 -23.12
N SER A 326 -4.58 5.24 -22.84
CA SER A 326 -4.05 6.57 -23.14
C SER A 326 -4.06 7.48 -21.91
N GLY A 327 -4.08 6.88 -20.73
CA GLY A 327 -4.13 7.55 -19.44
C GLY A 327 -3.20 6.81 -18.48
N PRO A 328 -3.05 7.31 -17.24
CA PRO A 328 -2.19 6.68 -16.24
C PRO A 328 -2.55 5.20 -16.04
N ASP A 329 -1.55 4.35 -16.11
CA ASP A 329 -1.66 2.91 -15.93
C ASP A 329 -0.65 2.44 -14.86
N GLY A 330 -1.09 1.49 -14.04
CA GLY A 330 -0.32 0.86 -12.98
C GLY A 330 -0.10 -0.60 -13.35
N VAL A 331 1.13 -1.03 -13.58
CA VAL A 331 1.43 -2.42 -13.97
C VAL A 331 2.37 -3.05 -12.95
N PHE A 332 2.00 -4.24 -12.49
CA PHE A 332 2.83 -5.07 -11.63
C PHE A 332 3.08 -6.39 -12.36
N GLY A 333 4.34 -6.63 -12.73
CA GLY A 333 4.79 -7.83 -13.44
C GLY A 333 4.75 -9.09 -12.58
N LEU A 334 5.01 -8.93 -11.28
CA LEU A 334 5.09 -10.04 -10.32
C LEU A 334 6.33 -10.89 -10.60
N GLY A 335 6.20 -12.14 -11.01
CA GLY A 335 7.33 -13.04 -11.24
C GLY A 335 7.56 -13.31 -12.72
N GLY A 336 8.69 -13.94 -13.03
CA GLY A 336 9.01 -14.39 -14.39
C GLY A 336 9.59 -13.30 -15.30
N ASP A 337 9.95 -13.69 -16.53
CA ASP A 337 10.60 -12.77 -17.48
C ASP A 337 9.53 -12.00 -18.30
N ASP A 338 9.13 -10.81 -17.86
CA ASP A 338 8.04 -10.06 -18.46
C ASP A 338 8.42 -9.16 -19.64
N ARG A 339 7.42 -8.81 -20.44
CA ARG A 339 7.51 -7.76 -21.47
C ARG A 339 6.40 -6.75 -21.32
N ILE A 340 6.70 -5.60 -20.75
CA ILE A 340 5.73 -4.57 -20.37
C ILE A 340 5.87 -3.35 -21.28
N ASN A 341 4.76 -2.91 -21.89
CA ASN A 341 4.65 -1.64 -22.58
C ASN A 341 3.33 -0.96 -22.19
N VAL A 342 3.41 0.13 -21.43
CA VAL A 342 2.22 0.80 -20.86
C VAL A 342 1.66 1.87 -21.80
N GLY A 343 2.52 2.56 -22.54
CA GLY A 343 2.14 3.40 -23.66
C GLY A 343 2.05 4.86 -23.26
N PRO A 344 1.05 5.64 -23.73
CA PRO A 344 0.93 7.03 -23.34
C PRO A 344 0.16 7.18 -22.02
N GLY A 345 0.74 7.85 -21.04
CA GLY A 345 0.21 8.00 -19.69
C GLY A 345 1.28 8.57 -18.77
N ASN A 346 0.94 8.85 -17.51
CA ASN A 346 1.98 8.99 -16.49
C ASN A 346 1.85 7.71 -15.67
N ASP A 347 2.68 6.74 -15.99
CA ASP A 347 2.47 5.35 -15.63
C ASP A 347 3.34 4.94 -14.44
N VAL A 348 2.91 3.92 -13.71
CA VAL A 348 3.65 3.34 -12.60
C VAL A 348 3.86 1.86 -12.90
N VAL A 349 5.11 1.42 -13.04
CA VAL A 349 5.43 0.05 -13.43
C VAL A 349 6.42 -0.57 -12.47
N PHE A 350 6.12 -1.77 -12.00
CA PHE A 350 7.03 -2.63 -11.25
C PHE A 350 7.17 -3.93 -12.05
N GLY A 351 8.39 -4.30 -12.44
CA GLY A 351 8.67 -5.59 -13.09
C GLY A 351 8.49 -6.73 -12.08
N GLY A 352 9.22 -6.68 -10.98
CA GLY A 352 9.10 -7.66 -9.90
C GLY A 352 10.30 -8.59 -9.90
N THR A 353 10.11 -9.92 -9.98
CA THR A 353 11.23 -10.85 -10.07
C THR A 353 11.34 -11.45 -11.45
N GLY A 354 12.55 -11.55 -12.00
CA GLY A 354 12.79 -12.10 -13.33
C GLY A 354 13.47 -11.09 -14.23
N ASN A 355 13.82 -11.49 -15.46
CA ASN A 355 14.56 -10.60 -16.38
C ASN A 355 13.57 -9.85 -17.27
N ASP A 356 13.13 -8.68 -16.81
CA ASP A 356 12.03 -7.95 -17.40
C ASP A 356 12.47 -7.02 -18.53
N ILE A 357 11.55 -6.76 -19.46
CA ILE A 357 11.71 -5.69 -20.46
C ILE A 357 10.55 -4.74 -20.33
N ILE A 358 10.82 -3.55 -19.80
CA ILE A 358 9.80 -2.54 -19.47
C ILE A 358 9.96 -1.30 -20.35
N ASN A 359 8.86 -0.81 -20.89
CA ASN A 359 8.79 0.42 -21.66
C ASN A 359 7.63 1.29 -21.15
N GLY A 360 7.96 2.42 -20.53
CA GLY A 360 7.01 3.43 -20.04
C GLY A 360 6.18 3.96 -21.20
N GLY A 361 6.84 4.65 -22.12
CA GLY A 361 6.20 5.11 -23.34
C GLY A 361 6.19 6.63 -23.35
N ILE A 362 5.03 7.28 -23.41
CA ILE A 362 4.97 8.76 -23.48
C ILE A 362 4.30 9.30 -22.22
N GLY A 363 5.00 10.19 -21.53
CA GLY A 363 4.55 10.91 -20.35
C GLY A 363 5.55 10.71 -19.24
N ASN A 364 5.25 11.19 -18.04
CA ASN A 364 6.21 11.13 -16.94
C ASN A 364 5.95 9.87 -16.14
N ASP A 365 6.81 8.87 -16.32
CA ASP A 365 6.62 7.52 -15.80
C ASP A 365 7.49 7.25 -14.56
N ILE A 366 7.02 6.34 -13.71
CA ILE A 366 7.76 5.77 -12.58
C ILE A 366 7.92 4.28 -12.84
N ILE A 367 9.15 3.81 -13.02
CA ILE A 367 9.42 2.43 -13.40
C ILE A 367 10.50 1.83 -12.50
N GLN A 368 10.23 0.67 -11.94
CA GLN A 368 11.17 -0.16 -11.20
C GLN A 368 11.30 -1.52 -11.90
N GLY A 369 12.52 -1.93 -12.24
CA GLY A 369 12.82 -3.26 -12.77
C GLY A 369 12.49 -4.34 -11.74
N GLY A 370 13.25 -4.39 -10.66
CA GLY A 370 13.01 -5.30 -9.55
C GLY A 370 14.22 -6.19 -9.30
N ARG A 371 14.06 -7.52 -9.26
CA ARG A 371 15.16 -8.48 -9.06
C ARG A 371 15.48 -9.18 -10.38
N ASP A 372 16.74 -9.60 -10.51
CA ASP A 372 17.35 -10.20 -11.70
C ASP A 372 17.63 -9.15 -12.81
N ASP A 373 18.15 -9.58 -13.97
CA ASP A 373 18.76 -8.66 -14.94
C ASP A 373 17.69 -7.98 -15.84
N ASP A 374 17.36 -6.72 -15.56
CA ASP A 374 16.27 -6.00 -16.22
C ASP A 374 16.70 -5.11 -17.39
N THR A 375 15.74 -4.78 -18.27
CA THR A 375 15.90 -3.74 -19.29
C THR A 375 14.74 -2.75 -19.24
N VAL A 376 15.01 -1.53 -18.78
CA VAL A 376 14.00 -0.47 -18.57
C VAL A 376 14.20 0.68 -19.55
N PHE A 377 13.12 1.10 -20.20
CA PHE A 377 13.04 2.28 -21.05
C PHE A 377 11.98 3.25 -20.51
N GLY A 378 12.35 4.48 -20.15
CA GLY A 378 11.42 5.55 -19.79
C GLY A 378 10.61 5.99 -21.01
N GLY A 379 11.30 6.62 -21.97
CA GLY A 379 10.70 7.09 -23.21
C GLY A 379 10.69 8.61 -23.28
N PRO A 380 9.70 9.23 -23.96
CA PRO A 380 9.54 10.67 -23.88
C PRO A 380 8.74 11.14 -22.66
N GLY A 381 9.36 11.97 -21.83
CA GLY A 381 8.80 12.55 -20.61
C GLY A 381 9.89 12.81 -19.58
N ASP A 382 9.58 13.48 -18.48
CA ASP A 382 10.51 13.54 -17.35
C ASP A 382 10.25 12.28 -16.50
N ASP A 383 11.11 11.26 -16.63
CA ASP A 383 10.91 9.91 -16.09
C ASP A 383 11.74 9.59 -14.84
N ILE A 384 11.30 8.57 -14.11
CA ILE A 384 11.93 8.08 -12.89
C ILE A 384 12.12 6.57 -13.03
N LEU A 385 13.38 6.14 -13.10
CA LEU A 385 13.73 4.75 -13.36
C LEU A 385 14.56 4.17 -12.20
N GLY A 386 14.26 2.94 -11.83
CA GLY A 386 15.02 2.10 -10.91
C GLY A 386 15.34 0.76 -11.57
N GLY A 387 16.61 0.32 -11.54
CA GLY A 387 16.97 -1.05 -11.96
C GLY A 387 16.56 -2.05 -10.91
N GLY A 388 17.15 -1.93 -9.72
CA GLY A 388 16.81 -2.80 -8.59
C GLY A 388 17.98 -3.68 -8.23
N ALA A 389 17.84 -4.99 -8.22
CA ALA A 389 18.93 -5.92 -7.94
C ALA A 389 19.18 -6.83 -9.14
N GLY A 390 20.30 -6.69 -9.81
CA GLY A 390 20.56 -7.38 -11.08
C GLY A 390 21.62 -6.67 -11.88
N ASN A 391 21.97 -7.16 -13.06
CA ASN A 391 22.78 -6.40 -14.00
C ASN A 391 21.86 -5.75 -15.01
N ASP A 392 21.47 -4.51 -14.74
CA ASP A 392 20.36 -3.85 -15.40
C ASP A 392 20.83 -2.97 -16.57
N VAL A 393 19.89 -2.72 -17.49
CA VAL A 393 20.05 -1.76 -18.58
C VAL A 393 18.94 -0.72 -18.48
N LEU A 394 19.30 0.50 -18.11
CA LEU A 394 18.35 1.60 -17.92
C LEU A 394 18.55 2.68 -18.99
N VAL A 395 17.46 3.11 -19.62
CA VAL A 395 17.46 4.15 -20.65
C VAL A 395 16.37 5.16 -20.34
N GLY A 396 16.75 6.38 -19.93
CA GLY A 396 15.86 7.51 -19.66
C GLY A 396 15.06 7.90 -20.90
N GLY A 397 15.72 8.55 -21.86
CA GLY A 397 15.13 8.85 -23.16
C GLY A 397 15.13 10.33 -23.47
N ASP A 398 13.95 10.88 -23.78
CA ASP A 398 13.78 12.32 -24.05
C ASP A 398 13.13 12.97 -22.82
N GLY A 399 13.82 13.88 -22.14
CA GLY A 399 13.27 14.59 -20.97
C GLY A 399 14.31 14.66 -19.87
N ARG A 400 13.95 15.19 -18.70
CA ARG A 400 14.88 15.23 -17.57
C ARG A 400 14.60 14.06 -16.66
N ASP A 401 15.47 13.06 -16.72
CA ASP A 401 15.23 11.78 -16.08
C ASP A 401 15.99 11.66 -14.75
N VAL A 402 15.42 10.91 -13.82
CA VAL A 402 16.09 10.43 -12.60
C VAL A 402 16.27 8.94 -12.69
N ILE A 403 17.50 8.47 -12.60
CA ILE A 403 17.79 7.06 -12.75
C ILE A 403 18.61 6.58 -11.57
N THR A 404 18.05 5.61 -10.84
CA THR A 404 18.75 4.85 -9.80
C THR A 404 19.09 3.48 -10.38
N ASP A 405 20.35 3.10 -10.36
CA ASP A 405 20.79 1.82 -10.93
C ASP A 405 20.44 0.66 -10.00
N GLY A 406 20.90 0.72 -8.75
CA GLY A 406 20.63 -0.30 -7.75
C GLY A 406 21.84 -1.20 -7.50
N LEU A 407 21.60 -2.48 -7.24
CA LEU A 407 22.64 -3.47 -6.94
C LEU A 407 23.00 -4.25 -8.19
N GLY A 408 24.29 -4.46 -8.42
CA GLY A 408 24.80 -5.29 -9.51
C GLY A 408 25.60 -4.45 -10.49
N SER A 409 25.86 -4.93 -11.71
CA SER A 409 26.69 -4.19 -12.68
C SER A 409 25.85 -3.65 -13.83
N ASP A 410 25.58 -2.35 -13.79
CA ASP A 410 24.53 -1.72 -14.57
C ASP A 410 25.05 -0.90 -15.73
N ILE A 411 24.19 -0.71 -16.74
CA ILE A 411 24.44 0.18 -17.87
C ILE A 411 23.29 1.18 -17.97
N VAL A 412 23.61 2.44 -17.68
CA VAL A 412 22.62 3.51 -17.58
C VAL A 412 22.87 4.58 -18.65
N PHE A 413 21.81 4.94 -19.37
CA PHE A 413 21.79 5.99 -20.38
C PHE A 413 20.76 7.06 -20.00
N GLY A 414 21.18 8.32 -19.83
CA GLY A 414 20.27 9.45 -19.58
C GLY A 414 19.48 9.80 -20.84
N GLY A 415 20.20 10.19 -21.90
CA GLY A 415 19.61 10.48 -23.19
C GLY A 415 19.68 11.96 -23.51
N ALA A 416 18.52 12.62 -23.61
CA ALA A 416 18.42 14.01 -24.03
C ALA A 416 17.78 14.89 -22.96
N SER A 417 18.43 16.04 -22.70
CA SER A 417 18.17 17.01 -21.63
C SER A 417 19.09 16.76 -20.43
N ASP A 418 18.84 17.44 -19.31
CA ASP A 418 19.73 17.42 -18.15
C ASP A 418 19.29 16.28 -17.21
N ASP A 419 20.06 15.19 -17.19
CA ASP A 419 19.69 13.96 -16.47
C ASP A 419 20.41 13.81 -15.13
N ILE A 420 19.79 13.05 -14.22
CA ILE A 420 20.29 12.75 -12.89
C ILE A 420 20.46 11.25 -12.73
N PHE A 421 21.69 10.83 -12.40
CA PHE A 421 21.99 9.47 -11.98
C PHE A 421 22.23 9.44 -10.47
N VAL A 422 21.66 8.45 -9.78
CA VAL A 422 21.87 8.21 -8.36
C VAL A 422 22.51 6.85 -8.19
N PHE A 423 23.77 6.82 -7.77
CA PHE A 423 24.52 5.60 -7.49
C PHE A 423 24.41 5.21 -6.01
N ILE A 424 23.91 4.00 -5.74
CA ILE A 424 23.75 3.46 -4.39
C ILE A 424 24.33 2.04 -4.36
N GLU A 425 25.37 1.81 -3.56
CA GLU A 425 25.92 0.46 -3.38
C GLU A 425 26.11 0.10 -1.89
N PRO A 426 25.74 -1.11 -1.43
CA PRO A 426 25.96 -1.57 -0.06
C PRO A 426 27.43 -1.62 0.36
N SER A 427 28.33 -1.83 -0.62
CA SER A 427 29.78 -1.77 -0.44
C SER A 427 30.23 -0.40 0.10
N LEU A 428 29.49 0.67 -0.24
CA LEU A 428 29.73 2.06 0.16
C LEU A 428 29.23 2.42 1.56
N ILE A 429 28.50 1.51 2.22
CA ILE A 429 27.99 1.67 3.60
C ILE A 429 28.53 0.60 4.57
N GLY A 430 29.59 -0.10 4.17
CA GLY A 430 30.31 -1.06 5.02
C GLY A 430 30.08 -2.54 4.70
N GLY A 431 29.54 -2.88 3.52
CA GLY A 431 29.45 -4.25 3.00
C GLY A 431 30.80 -4.80 2.49
N ASP A 432 31.04 -6.11 2.65
CA ASP A 432 32.25 -6.83 2.20
C ASP A 432 32.07 -7.41 0.77
N GLU A 433 31.39 -6.67 -0.09
CA GLU A 433 31.07 -7.05 -1.47
C GLU A 433 32.14 -6.48 -2.42
N THR A 434 32.40 -7.18 -3.53
CA THR A 434 33.23 -6.61 -4.60
C THR A 434 32.48 -5.45 -5.25
N PRO A 435 33.13 -4.30 -5.53
CA PRO A 435 32.49 -3.22 -6.24
C PRO A 435 31.86 -3.72 -7.55
N SER A 436 30.66 -3.25 -7.83
CA SER A 436 29.99 -3.35 -9.12
C SER A 436 30.84 -2.78 -10.27
N SER A 437 30.34 -2.87 -11.51
CA SER A 437 31.02 -2.35 -12.69
C SER A 437 30.06 -1.52 -13.54
N ASP A 438 29.63 -0.39 -12.99
CA ASP A 438 28.56 0.42 -13.58
C ASP A 438 29.06 1.39 -14.64
N VAL A 439 28.21 1.62 -15.63
CA VAL A 439 28.48 2.50 -16.75
C VAL A 439 27.37 3.53 -16.87
N PHE A 440 27.69 4.80 -16.61
CA PHE A 440 26.77 5.92 -16.80
C PHE A 440 27.12 6.71 -18.06
N VAL A 441 26.13 6.88 -18.93
CA VAL A 441 26.23 7.65 -20.15
C VAL A 441 25.19 8.76 -20.12
N GLY A 442 25.63 10.00 -19.89
CA GLY A 442 24.75 11.18 -19.80
C GLY A 442 23.99 11.42 -21.11
N GLY A 443 24.70 11.89 -22.13
CA GLY A 443 24.12 12.06 -23.46
C GLY A 443 24.22 13.51 -23.90
N SER A 444 23.09 14.16 -24.11
CA SER A 444 23.06 15.59 -24.45
C SER A 444 22.36 16.41 -23.38
N GLY A 445 23.09 17.29 -22.71
CA GLY A 445 22.53 18.16 -21.69
C GLY A 445 23.61 18.60 -20.72
N GLN A 446 23.24 18.82 -19.47
CA GLN A 446 24.12 18.90 -18.32
C GLN A 446 23.76 17.79 -17.35
N ASP A 447 24.47 16.68 -17.46
CA ASP A 447 24.14 15.46 -16.73
C ASP A 447 24.93 15.40 -15.42
N THR A 448 24.26 14.92 -14.36
CA THR A 448 24.81 14.87 -13.01
C THR A 448 24.74 13.47 -12.42
N LEU A 449 25.88 12.95 -11.97
CA LEU A 449 25.95 11.72 -11.16
C LEU A 449 26.09 12.08 -9.67
N TYR A 450 25.17 11.58 -8.85
CA TYR A 450 25.25 11.62 -7.40
C TYR A 450 25.77 10.30 -6.85
N LEU A 451 26.81 10.37 -6.02
CA LEU A 451 27.37 9.24 -5.29
C LEU A 451 26.86 9.28 -3.84
N VAL A 452 26.15 8.25 -3.41
CA VAL A 452 25.75 8.09 -2.00
C VAL A 452 26.86 7.34 -1.25
N LEU A 453 27.62 8.04 -0.41
CA LEU A 453 28.86 7.52 0.20
C LEU A 453 28.78 7.49 1.73
N ASP A 454 29.40 6.50 2.39
CA ASP A 454 29.66 6.60 3.83
C ASP A 454 30.63 7.75 4.18
N GLU A 455 30.82 8.00 5.49
CA GLU A 455 31.71 9.06 5.98
C GLU A 455 33.16 8.93 5.46
N ALA A 456 33.66 7.70 5.31
CA ALA A 456 35.03 7.45 4.91
C ALA A 456 35.23 7.74 3.41
N ALA A 457 34.36 7.17 2.56
CA ALA A 457 34.35 7.37 1.13
C ALA A 457 34.00 8.82 0.76
N TYR A 458 33.07 9.45 1.47
CA TYR A 458 32.77 10.87 1.31
C TYR A 458 33.97 11.76 1.66
N SER A 459 34.68 11.46 2.75
CA SER A 459 35.90 12.18 3.11
C SER A 459 36.99 12.06 2.05
N GLU A 460 37.12 10.88 1.42
CA GLU A 460 38.02 10.64 0.29
C GLU A 460 37.59 11.39 -0.98
N PHE A 461 36.30 11.40 -1.31
CA PHE A 461 35.74 12.18 -2.42
C PHE A 461 36.03 13.67 -2.25
N VAL A 462 35.73 14.24 -1.08
CA VAL A 462 35.99 15.66 -0.80
C VAL A 462 37.48 15.98 -0.89
N ALA A 463 38.34 15.08 -0.40
CA ALA A 463 39.79 15.24 -0.48
C ALA A 463 40.34 15.12 -1.92
N SER A 464 39.61 14.43 -2.81
CA SER A 464 39.96 14.21 -4.23
C SER A 464 39.13 15.04 -5.21
N SER A 465 38.39 16.05 -4.73
CA SER A 465 37.42 16.84 -5.52
C SER A 465 37.94 17.50 -6.81
N ASP A 466 39.26 17.64 -6.98
CA ASP A 466 39.86 18.13 -8.23
C ASP A 466 39.93 17.05 -9.35
N ASP A 467 39.92 15.76 -9.00
CA ASP A 467 39.92 14.61 -9.92
C ASP A 467 39.43 13.34 -9.19
N PRO A 468 38.13 12.98 -9.30
CA PRO A 468 37.58 11.80 -8.62
C PRO A 468 37.90 10.47 -9.31
N SER A 469 38.71 10.44 -10.37
CA SER A 469 38.89 9.23 -11.21
C SER A 469 39.44 8.00 -10.48
N GLU A 470 40.34 8.18 -9.50
CA GLU A 470 40.81 7.07 -8.67
C GLU A 470 39.71 6.51 -7.77
N LEU A 471 38.83 7.37 -7.25
CA LEU A 471 37.68 6.94 -6.44
C LEU A 471 36.66 6.23 -7.32
N LEU A 472 36.27 6.81 -8.46
CA LEU A 472 35.35 6.17 -9.40
C LEU A 472 35.85 4.78 -9.83
N ALA A 473 37.15 4.64 -10.11
CA ALA A 473 37.73 3.34 -10.45
C ALA A 473 37.74 2.33 -9.28
N GLN A 474 37.85 2.81 -8.03
CA GLN A 474 37.70 1.96 -6.84
C GLN A 474 36.25 1.52 -6.65
N LEU A 475 35.30 2.38 -7.01
CA LEU A 475 33.86 2.12 -6.97
C LEU A 475 33.35 1.39 -8.22
N GLY A 476 34.23 1.05 -9.17
CA GLY A 476 33.83 0.38 -10.41
C GLY A 476 33.05 1.23 -11.40
N ILE A 477 32.93 2.53 -11.15
CA ILE A 477 32.12 3.46 -11.94
C ILE A 477 32.87 3.94 -13.18
N THR A 478 32.24 3.80 -14.35
CA THR A 478 32.66 4.39 -15.60
C THR A 478 31.65 5.44 -16.05
N VAL A 479 32.10 6.68 -16.30
CA VAL A 479 31.23 7.76 -16.79
C VAL A 479 31.61 8.21 -18.20
N ALA A 480 30.63 8.56 -19.01
CA ALA A 480 30.81 9.20 -20.30
C ALA A 480 29.72 10.26 -20.54
N GLY A 481 30.12 11.47 -20.94
CA GLY A 481 29.14 12.55 -21.19
C GLY A 481 28.38 13.00 -19.95
N VAL A 482 28.98 12.85 -18.75
CA VAL A 482 28.46 13.38 -17.49
C VAL A 482 29.26 14.63 -17.13
N GLU A 483 28.60 15.77 -16.96
CA GLU A 483 29.25 17.06 -16.72
C GLU A 483 29.55 17.32 -15.24
N SER A 484 28.76 16.75 -14.33
CA SER A 484 28.90 16.96 -12.89
C SER A 484 28.89 15.65 -12.12
N ILE A 485 29.79 15.52 -11.14
CA ILE A 485 29.78 14.42 -10.19
C ILE A 485 29.76 15.03 -8.79
N LEU A 486 28.75 14.66 -8.02
CA LEU A 486 28.53 15.15 -6.67
C LEU A 486 28.47 13.95 -5.72
N ALA A 487 28.81 14.17 -4.46
CA ALA A 487 28.71 13.14 -3.44
C ALA A 487 27.82 13.63 -2.28
N ILE A 488 27.10 12.69 -1.69
CA ILE A 488 26.25 12.90 -0.51
C ILE A 488 26.82 12.03 0.62
N GLU A 489 27.06 12.62 1.80
CA GLU A 489 27.45 11.87 2.99
C GLU A 489 26.20 11.18 3.56
N GLY A 490 26.14 9.85 3.51
CA GLY A 490 24.98 9.02 3.88
C GLY A 490 24.50 9.12 5.34
N ARG A 491 25.04 10.04 6.15
CA ARG A 491 24.46 10.47 7.43
C ARG A 491 23.49 11.65 7.31
N GLN A 492 23.50 12.38 6.19
CA GLN A 492 22.47 13.36 5.86
C GLN A 492 21.48 12.67 4.92
N SER A 493 20.19 12.77 5.25
CA SER A 493 19.14 12.17 4.43
C SER A 493 19.23 12.69 3.01
N ILE A 494 19.31 11.78 2.03
CA ILE A 494 19.22 12.05 0.59
C ILE A 494 18.01 12.96 0.29
N ALA A 495 16.92 12.79 1.05
CA ALA A 495 15.70 13.59 0.93
C ALA A 495 15.91 15.10 1.16
N THR A 496 16.90 15.52 1.97
CA THR A 496 17.14 16.94 2.26
C THR A 496 17.86 17.67 1.12
N GLU A 497 18.67 16.96 0.32
CA GLU A 497 19.35 17.53 -0.85
C GLU A 497 18.49 17.42 -2.11
N LEU A 498 17.70 16.35 -2.24
CA LEU A 498 16.76 16.20 -3.35
C LEU A 498 15.51 17.10 -3.20
N SER A 499 15.10 17.49 -1.98
CA SER A 499 13.98 18.44 -1.77
C SER A 499 14.23 19.87 -2.27
N ALA A 500 15.45 20.18 -2.73
CA ALA A 500 15.77 21.44 -3.41
C ALA A 500 15.23 21.51 -4.85
N PHE A 501 14.74 20.40 -5.41
CA PHE A 501 14.12 20.34 -6.73
C PHE A 501 12.58 20.45 -6.58
N ASP A 502 11.96 21.49 -7.16
CA ASP A 502 10.53 21.83 -6.99
C ASP A 502 9.53 20.69 -7.34
N TRP A 503 9.98 19.62 -8.02
CA TRP A 503 9.20 18.43 -8.37
C TRP A 503 9.56 17.18 -7.54
N PHE A 504 10.66 17.23 -6.80
CA PHE A 504 11.01 16.24 -5.79
C PHE A 504 10.52 16.78 -4.44
N LEU A 505 9.20 16.77 -4.26
CA LEU A 505 8.61 17.11 -2.96
C LEU A 505 8.93 15.98 -1.99
N GLU A 506 9.24 16.36 -0.74
CA GLU A 506 9.52 15.50 0.43
C GLU A 506 8.34 14.56 0.81
N ALA A 507 7.42 14.29 -0.12
CA ALA A 507 6.18 13.54 0.06
C ALA A 507 5.90 12.48 -1.03
N ASP A 508 6.71 12.35 -2.08
CA ASP A 508 6.34 11.53 -3.25
C ASP A 508 7.32 10.40 -3.61
N TYR A 509 8.01 9.80 -2.63
CA TYR A 509 8.72 8.53 -2.87
C TYR A 509 8.64 7.54 -1.70
N TRP A 510 8.18 6.35 -2.05
CA TRP A 510 8.36 5.11 -1.30
C TRP A 510 9.83 4.95 -0.93
N GLY A 511 10.13 5.26 0.33
CA GLY A 511 11.50 5.37 0.85
C GLY A 511 11.74 6.49 1.87
N VAL A 512 10.80 7.41 2.16
CA VAL A 512 10.69 8.12 3.46
C VAL A 512 9.24 8.59 3.63
N ILE A 513 8.40 7.84 4.37
CA ILE A 513 7.15 8.43 4.87
C ILE A 513 7.49 9.30 6.07
N SER A 514 7.32 10.61 5.90
CA SER A 514 7.05 11.46 7.06
C SER A 514 5.57 11.35 7.40
N ALA A 515 5.25 10.68 8.50
CA ALA A 515 3.93 10.81 9.11
C ALA A 515 3.70 12.29 9.46
N PRO A 516 2.54 12.90 9.13
CA PRO A 516 2.18 14.14 9.77
C PRO A 516 1.93 13.83 11.24
N SER A 517 2.87 14.24 12.11
CA SER A 517 2.54 14.31 13.52
C SER A 517 1.47 15.39 13.69
N SER A 518 0.34 15.03 14.29
CA SER A 518 -0.76 15.94 14.61
C SER A 518 -0.37 17.05 15.63
N ALA A 519 0.90 17.12 16.03
CA ALA A 519 1.44 18.08 17.00
C ALA A 519 1.79 19.47 16.41
N ASP A 520 2.01 19.60 15.10
CA ASP A 520 2.43 20.89 14.50
C ASP A 520 1.28 21.74 13.93
N LEU A 521 0.02 21.31 14.10
CA LEU A 521 -1.15 22.09 13.67
C LEU A 521 -1.83 22.91 14.78
N VAL A 522 -1.43 22.78 16.05
CA VAL A 522 -1.89 23.69 17.12
C VAL A 522 -0.83 23.89 18.23
N ALA A 523 0.15 24.78 17.98
CA ALA A 523 0.86 25.54 19.03
C ALA A 523 1.44 26.86 18.50
#